data_AF-A0A1F8A7H3-F1
#
_entry.id   AF-A0A1F8A7H3-F1
#
_cell.length_a   1.000
_cell.length_b   1.000
_cell.length_c   1.000
_cell.angle_alpha   90.00
_cell.angle_beta   90.00
_cell.angle_gamma   90.00
#
_symmetry.space_group_name_H-M   'P 1'
#
loop_
_entity.id
_entity.type
_entity.pdbx_description
1 polymer ?
#
loop_
_entity_poly.entity_id
_entity_poly.type
_entity_poly.pdbx_seq_one_letter_code
_entity_poly.pdbx_strand_id
1 'polypeptide(L)'
;MVSTALAILGEDCTTSSDQGGDENVHQGRPFIKYSRGLDTYEFLRQRSIFDFPVHHIRLQFLQAYLHYVYPGQPCINFDDVYNLELELPDSPRSPLLMWSILSAACPFVDINTIRQAGHPSRLEAQAEMISRAKLAYQVGTEKDHLVQIQSLLLMSLWQGDNDSPLEAPYWLAQALSIAKSTGLDIDVGKSKCPKSGLKRRIWWCIYIRDVQIALTYYRPCQVHESVLYTTAYGLED
;
A
#
# COMPACT_ATOMS: atom_id res chain seq x y z
N MET A 1 47.44 -16.69 15.79
CA MET A 1 48.61 -16.28 16.61
C MET A 1 49.19 -15.02 16.01
N VAL A 2 48.56 -13.89 16.34
CA VAL A 2 49.18 -12.70 16.99
C VAL A 2 50.36 -12.13 16.20
N SER A 3 50.07 -11.05 15.45
CA SER A 3 51.07 -10.13 14.91
C SER A 3 50.87 -8.77 15.58
N THR A 4 51.99 -8.19 15.95
CA THR A 4 52.24 -7.14 16.95
C THR A 4 52.46 -5.79 16.28
N ALA A 5 52.00 -4.69 16.89
CA ALA A 5 52.63 -3.34 16.90
C ALA A 5 51.67 -2.37 17.62
N LEU A 6 51.84 -2.06 18.90
CA LEU A 6 52.68 -1.00 19.50
C LEU A 6 52.49 0.42 18.92
N ALA A 7 52.05 1.29 19.82
CA ALA A 7 51.79 2.72 19.72
C ALA A 7 53.04 3.56 19.44
N ILE A 8 52.85 4.83 19.02
CA ILE A 8 53.62 6.01 19.50
C ILE A 8 52.99 7.34 19.03
N LEU A 9 52.58 8.13 20.04
CA LEU A 9 52.69 9.59 20.27
C LEU A 9 52.00 10.63 19.37
N GLY A 10 51.38 11.61 20.04
CA GLY A 10 51.26 13.00 19.58
C GLY A 10 50.06 13.76 20.17
N GLU A 11 50.24 14.40 21.33
CA GLU A 11 49.30 15.35 21.95
C GLU A 11 49.23 16.71 21.22
N ASP A 12 48.05 17.34 21.35
CA ASP A 12 47.68 18.76 21.42
C ASP A 12 48.05 19.78 20.30
N CYS A 13 47.03 20.43 19.73
CA CYS A 13 46.82 21.89 19.84
C CYS A 13 45.49 22.35 19.18
N THR A 14 44.99 23.49 19.65
CA THR A 14 43.63 24.05 19.52
C THR A 14 43.38 24.99 18.31
N THR A 15 42.09 25.13 17.97
CA THR A 15 41.32 26.29 17.41
C THR A 15 40.93 26.38 15.92
N SER A 16 39.59 26.53 15.78
CA SER A 16 38.77 27.38 14.89
C SER A 16 38.54 27.09 13.40
N SER A 17 37.24 26.81 13.14
CA SER A 17 36.33 27.31 12.08
C SER A 17 36.46 26.88 10.62
N ASP A 18 35.29 26.48 10.13
CA ASP A 18 34.69 26.68 8.80
C ASP A 18 34.66 25.54 7.75
N GLN A 19 33.40 25.13 7.51
CA GLN A 19 32.74 24.76 6.26
C GLN A 19 32.92 23.37 5.63
N GLY A 20 31.77 22.68 5.54
CA GLY A 20 31.26 22.14 4.27
C GLY A 20 31.38 20.63 4.04
N GLY A 21 30.26 20.00 3.67
CA GLY A 21 30.20 18.66 3.05
C GLY A 21 29.45 17.65 3.92
N ASP A 22 28.12 17.59 3.87
CA ASP A 22 27.35 16.70 3.00
C ASP A 22 27.71 15.22 3.13
N GLU A 23 26.98 14.49 3.98
CA GLU A 23 26.68 13.08 3.71
C GLU A 23 25.19 12.80 4.00
N ASN A 24 24.41 12.91 2.93
CA ASN A 24 23.05 12.44 2.83
C ASN A 24 22.99 10.91 2.99
N VAL A 25 22.33 10.44 4.04
CA VAL A 25 21.96 9.02 4.17
C VAL A 25 20.48 8.92 4.57
N HIS A 26 19.68 8.50 3.59
CA HIS A 26 18.32 7.98 3.68
C HIS A 26 17.26 8.86 4.37
N GLN A 27 16.85 9.94 3.69
CA GLN A 27 15.55 10.57 3.94
C GLN A 27 14.42 9.59 3.61
N GLY A 28 13.95 8.86 4.63
CA GLY A 28 12.58 8.36 4.63
C GLY A 28 11.66 9.56 4.39
N ARG A 29 10.78 9.47 3.39
CA ARG A 29 9.82 10.56 3.11
C ARG A 29 9.09 10.88 4.42
N PRO A 30 9.09 12.14 4.88
CA PRO A 30 8.44 12.46 6.14
C PRO A 30 6.95 12.16 6.00
N PHE A 31 6.42 11.32 6.90
CA PHE A 31 4.98 11.26 7.13
C PHE A 31 4.57 12.65 7.61
N ILE A 32 3.95 13.43 6.74
CA ILE A 32 3.41 14.74 7.08
C ILE A 32 2.33 14.48 8.14
N LYS A 33 2.60 14.85 9.39
CA LYS A 33 1.60 14.78 10.46
C LYS A 33 0.62 15.94 10.28
N TYR A 34 -0.56 15.65 9.76
CA TYR A 34 -1.66 16.62 9.71
C TYR A 34 -2.31 16.71 11.10
N SER A 35 -2.47 17.92 11.62
CA SER A 35 -3.23 18.17 12.85
C SER A 35 -4.71 17.91 12.57
N ARG A 36 -5.28 16.87 13.19
CA ARG A 36 -6.71 16.52 13.07
C ARG A 36 -7.59 17.73 13.46
N GLY A 37 -8.17 18.38 12.46
CA GLY A 37 -9.05 19.55 12.59
C GLY A 37 -9.74 19.86 11.26
N LEU A 38 -10.60 20.89 11.23
CA LEU A 38 -11.30 21.38 10.03
C LEU A 38 -10.34 21.59 8.85
N ASP A 39 -9.13 22.05 9.15
CA ASP A 39 -8.02 22.29 8.22
C ASP A 39 -7.61 21.03 7.42
N THR A 40 -7.71 19.84 8.02
CA THR A 40 -7.40 18.58 7.31
C THR A 40 -8.47 18.27 6.26
N TYR A 41 -9.75 18.51 6.58
CA TYR A 41 -10.84 18.27 5.63
C TYR A 41 -10.81 19.25 4.46
N GLU A 42 -10.57 20.53 4.74
CA GLU A 42 -10.38 21.53 3.69
C GLU A 42 -9.16 21.24 2.81
N PHE A 43 -8.05 20.80 3.41
CA PHE A 43 -6.87 20.36 2.67
C PHE A 43 -7.18 19.16 1.74
N LEU A 44 -7.89 18.15 2.24
CA LEU A 44 -8.30 16.98 1.44
C LEU A 44 -9.22 17.39 0.28
N ARG A 45 -10.15 18.32 0.53
CA ARG A 45 -11.07 18.86 -0.48
C ARG A 45 -10.34 19.66 -1.55
N GLN A 46 -9.38 20.52 -1.17
CA GLN A 46 -8.54 21.25 -2.12
C GLN A 46 -7.68 20.33 -2.99
N ARG A 47 -7.38 19.12 -2.51
CA ARG A 47 -6.63 18.09 -3.24
C ARG A 47 -7.53 17.11 -3.99
N SER A 48 -8.82 17.40 -4.13
CA SER A 48 -9.78 16.61 -4.91
C SER A 48 -9.87 15.15 -4.49
N ILE A 49 -9.63 14.84 -3.21
CA ILE A 49 -9.69 13.47 -2.70
C ILE A 49 -11.12 12.93 -2.66
N PHE A 50 -12.11 13.81 -2.57
CA PHE A 50 -13.52 13.41 -2.62
C PHE A 50 -14.13 13.55 -4.02
N ASP A 51 -13.37 14.03 -5.00
CA ASP A 51 -13.82 14.28 -6.37
C ASP A 51 -13.71 13.00 -7.20
N PHE A 52 -14.50 12.00 -6.87
CA PHE A 52 -14.54 10.75 -7.62
C PHE A 52 -15.20 10.91 -8.98
N PRO A 53 -14.91 10.04 -9.98
CA PRO A 53 -15.64 10.02 -11.24
C PRO A 53 -17.15 9.87 -10.99
N VAL A 54 -17.99 10.29 -11.95
CA VAL A 54 -19.44 10.14 -11.82
C VAL A 54 -19.86 8.67 -11.72
N HIS A 55 -21.00 8.40 -11.09
CA HIS A 55 -21.49 7.06 -10.73
C HIS A 55 -21.34 6.00 -11.85
N HIS A 56 -21.81 6.30 -13.07
CA HIS A 56 -21.76 5.33 -14.18
C HIS A 56 -20.34 5.00 -14.63
N ILE A 57 -19.39 5.94 -14.48
CA ILE A 57 -17.97 5.70 -14.75
C ILE A 57 -17.40 4.83 -13.64
N ARG A 58 -17.63 5.18 -12.36
CA ARG A 58 -17.17 4.36 -11.22
C ARG A 58 -17.65 2.92 -11.32
N LEU A 59 -18.91 2.69 -11.67
CA LEU A 59 -19.46 1.36 -11.83
C LEU A 59 -18.67 0.52 -12.84
N GLN A 60 -18.22 1.10 -13.95
CA GLN A 60 -17.40 0.39 -14.93
C GLN A 60 -16.02 0.04 -14.39
N PHE A 61 -15.41 0.91 -13.57
CA PHE A 61 -14.18 0.57 -12.85
C PHE A 61 -14.40 -0.56 -11.84
N LEU A 62 -15.49 -0.51 -11.06
CA LEU A 62 -15.82 -1.56 -10.09
C LEU A 62 -16.08 -2.91 -10.79
N GLN A 63 -16.77 -2.90 -11.94
CA GLN A 63 -16.94 -4.09 -12.78
C GLN A 63 -15.60 -4.63 -13.29
N ALA A 64 -14.72 -3.75 -13.79
CA ALA A 64 -13.39 -4.15 -14.24
C ALA A 64 -12.54 -4.72 -13.08
N TYR A 65 -12.62 -4.11 -11.89
CA TYR A 65 -11.98 -4.64 -10.69
C TYR A 65 -12.44 -6.07 -10.37
N LEU A 66 -13.75 -6.28 -10.30
CA LEU A 66 -14.34 -7.58 -9.97
C LEU A 66 -14.03 -8.65 -11.02
N HIS A 67 -13.93 -8.26 -12.29
CA HIS A 67 -13.67 -9.20 -13.38
C HIS A 67 -12.18 -9.56 -13.53
N TYR A 68 -11.28 -8.58 -13.43
CA TYR A 68 -9.87 -8.76 -13.79
C TYR A 68 -8.90 -8.77 -12.61
N VAL A 69 -9.22 -8.08 -11.51
CA VAL A 69 -8.31 -7.95 -10.35
C VAL A 69 -8.72 -8.90 -9.23
N TYR A 70 -10.00 -8.93 -8.89
CA TYR A 70 -10.55 -9.72 -7.78
C TYR A 70 -10.18 -11.21 -7.83
N PRO A 71 -10.18 -11.90 -8.99
CA PRO A 71 -9.81 -13.33 -9.03
C PRO A 71 -8.39 -13.61 -8.55
N GLY A 72 -7.45 -12.68 -8.79
CA GLY A 72 -6.07 -12.80 -8.35
C GLY A 72 -5.79 -12.17 -6.99
N GLN A 73 -6.62 -11.21 -6.56
CA GLN A 73 -6.44 -10.46 -5.32
C GLN A 73 -7.78 -10.26 -4.57
N PRO A 74 -8.41 -11.34 -4.05
CA PRO A 74 -9.71 -11.29 -3.37
C PRO A 74 -9.58 -10.82 -1.91
N CYS A 75 -8.92 -9.68 -1.70
CA CYS A 75 -8.66 -9.13 -0.36
C CYS A 75 -9.88 -8.38 0.23
N ILE A 76 -10.94 -8.16 -0.55
CA ILE A 76 -12.18 -7.47 -0.17
C ILE A 76 -13.36 -8.46 -0.30
N ASN A 77 -14.44 -8.30 0.48
CA ASN A 77 -15.66 -9.06 0.19
C ASN A 77 -16.30 -8.56 -1.11
N PHE A 78 -16.90 -9.47 -1.86
CA PHE A 78 -17.56 -9.13 -3.11
C PHE A 78 -18.65 -8.06 -2.91
N ASP A 79 -19.51 -8.24 -1.90
CA ASP A 79 -20.61 -7.31 -1.60
C ASP A 79 -20.10 -5.93 -1.18
N ASP A 80 -18.98 -5.88 -0.46
CA ASP A 80 -18.40 -4.63 0.04
C ASP A 80 -17.91 -3.73 -1.12
N VAL A 81 -17.50 -4.33 -2.25
CA VAL A 81 -17.08 -3.56 -3.44
C VAL A 81 -18.24 -2.76 -4.03
N TYR A 82 -19.45 -3.34 -4.09
CA TYR A 82 -20.63 -2.63 -4.56
C TYR A 82 -21.19 -1.67 -3.50
N ASN A 83 -21.09 -2.03 -2.22
CA ASN A 83 -21.56 -1.17 -1.12
C ASN A 83 -20.75 0.12 -1.02
N LEU A 84 -19.49 0.14 -1.48
CA LEU A 84 -18.68 1.37 -1.61
C LEU A 84 -19.34 2.43 -2.51
N GLU A 85 -20.21 2.02 -3.44
CA GLU A 85 -20.92 2.91 -4.36
C GLU A 85 -22.32 3.28 -3.87
N LEU A 86 -22.98 2.37 -3.14
CA LEU A 86 -24.38 2.52 -2.69
C LEU A 86 -24.54 3.45 -1.47
N GLU A 87 -23.46 3.73 -0.75
CA GLU A 87 -23.50 4.53 0.46
C GLU A 87 -23.16 5.98 0.20
N LEU A 88 -24.20 6.82 0.17
CA LEU A 88 -24.22 8.30 0.10
C LEU A 88 -23.36 8.93 -1.03
N PRO A 89 -23.97 9.72 -1.95
CA PRO A 89 -23.27 10.37 -3.05
C PRO A 89 -22.02 11.20 -2.68
N ASP A 90 -21.95 11.67 -1.43
CA ASP A 90 -20.97 12.65 -0.98
C ASP A 90 -19.79 12.07 -0.16
N SER A 91 -19.78 10.77 0.19
CA SER A 91 -18.66 10.20 0.95
C SER A 91 -18.60 8.67 0.87
N PRO A 92 -17.75 8.07 0.01
CA PRO A 92 -17.40 6.67 0.21
C PRO A 92 -16.77 6.55 1.61
N ARG A 93 -17.19 5.53 2.38
CA ARG A 93 -16.69 5.30 3.75
C ARG A 93 -15.16 5.32 3.85
N SER A 94 -14.48 4.93 2.76
CA SER A 94 -13.03 4.96 2.65
C SER A 94 -12.58 5.53 1.30
N PRO A 95 -12.23 6.83 1.23
CA PRO A 95 -11.61 7.42 0.04
C PRO A 95 -10.34 6.69 -0.38
N LEU A 96 -9.57 6.24 0.62
CA LEU A 96 -8.38 5.44 0.42
C LEU A 96 -8.71 4.16 -0.36
N LEU A 97 -9.67 3.36 0.12
CA LEU A 97 -10.04 2.10 -0.55
C LEU A 97 -10.60 2.33 -1.95
N MET A 98 -11.47 3.34 -2.11
CA MET A 98 -12.06 3.68 -3.41
C MET A 98 -10.97 4.04 -4.43
N TRP A 99 -10.07 4.98 -4.11
CA TRP A 99 -8.97 5.34 -5.03
C TRP A 99 -8.05 4.16 -5.34
N SER A 100 -7.77 3.31 -4.36
CA SER A 100 -6.97 2.08 -4.56
C SER A 100 -7.66 1.09 -5.52
N ILE A 101 -8.97 0.88 -5.40
CA ILE A 101 -9.74 0.03 -6.32
C ILE A 101 -9.76 0.62 -7.73
N LEU A 102 -10.08 1.91 -7.86
CA LEU A 102 -10.11 2.59 -9.16
C LEU A 102 -8.75 2.52 -9.85
N SER A 103 -7.66 2.75 -9.12
CA SER A 103 -6.30 2.63 -9.65
C SER A 103 -5.98 1.20 -10.09
N ALA A 104 -6.32 0.18 -9.29
CA ALA A 104 -6.08 -1.22 -9.64
C ALA A 104 -6.88 -1.67 -10.87
N ALA A 105 -8.08 -1.14 -11.07
CA ALA A 105 -8.96 -1.46 -12.19
C ALA A 105 -8.60 -0.72 -13.50
N CYS A 106 -7.98 0.46 -13.41
CA CYS A 106 -7.72 1.36 -14.54
C CYS A 106 -7.11 0.68 -15.79
N PRO A 107 -6.14 -0.26 -15.68
CA PRO A 107 -5.59 -0.96 -16.85
C PRO A 107 -6.64 -1.70 -17.69
N PHE A 108 -7.74 -2.14 -17.06
CA PHE A 108 -8.72 -3.06 -17.63
C PHE A 108 -10.04 -2.41 -18.08
N VAL A 109 -10.25 -1.13 -17.76
CA VAL A 109 -11.46 -0.37 -18.13
C VAL A 109 -11.50 -0.10 -19.65
N ASP A 110 -12.58 0.33 -20.29
CA ASP A 110 -12.50 0.75 -21.71
C ASP A 110 -11.86 2.14 -21.89
N ILE A 111 -11.14 2.38 -22.99
CA ILE A 111 -10.47 3.68 -23.22
C ILE A 111 -11.49 4.83 -23.36
N ASN A 112 -12.70 4.58 -23.84
CA ASN A 112 -13.73 5.61 -23.92
C ASN A 112 -14.17 6.06 -22.52
N THR A 113 -14.26 5.12 -21.58
CA THR A 113 -14.59 5.39 -20.17
C THR A 113 -13.48 6.18 -19.49
N ILE A 114 -12.21 5.88 -19.78
CA ILE A 114 -11.05 6.67 -19.32
C ILE A 114 -11.15 8.13 -19.82
N ARG A 115 -11.52 8.32 -21.09
CA ARG A 115 -11.71 9.66 -21.67
C ARG A 115 -12.91 10.39 -21.07
N GLN A 116 -14.02 9.69 -20.84
CA GLN A 116 -15.18 10.24 -20.13
C GLN A 116 -14.85 10.65 -18.70
N ALA A 117 -13.90 9.96 -18.05
CA ALA A 117 -13.39 10.33 -16.73
C ALA A 117 -12.47 11.57 -16.77
N GLY A 118 -12.15 12.10 -17.95
CA GLY A 118 -11.36 13.31 -18.13
C GLY A 118 -9.87 13.07 -18.39
N HIS A 119 -9.43 11.82 -18.64
CA HIS A 119 -8.02 11.50 -18.85
C HIS A 119 -7.72 11.11 -20.30
N PRO A 120 -6.58 11.52 -20.87
CA PRO A 120 -6.23 11.21 -22.26
C PRO A 120 -5.68 9.78 -22.43
N SER A 121 -5.08 9.20 -21.38
CA SER A 121 -4.48 7.88 -21.39
C SER A 121 -4.76 7.10 -20.10
N ARG A 122 -4.67 5.76 -20.17
CA ARG A 122 -4.80 4.87 -18.99
C ARG A 122 -3.72 5.15 -17.95
N LEU A 123 -2.50 5.41 -18.43
CA LEU A 123 -1.35 5.65 -17.58
C LEU A 123 -1.57 6.91 -16.73
N GLU A 124 -1.99 8.01 -17.34
CA GLU A 124 -2.28 9.26 -16.63
C GLU A 124 -3.46 9.11 -15.65
N ALA A 125 -4.54 8.44 -16.08
CA ALA A 125 -5.66 8.15 -15.18
C ALA A 125 -5.23 7.34 -13.95
N GLN A 126 -4.44 6.29 -14.18
CA GLN A 126 -3.97 5.42 -13.10
C GLN A 126 -2.98 6.14 -12.18
N ALA A 127 -2.08 6.96 -12.74
CA ALA A 127 -1.12 7.78 -12.02
C ALA A 127 -1.82 8.82 -11.12
N GLU A 128 -2.91 9.42 -11.60
CA GLU A 128 -3.72 10.33 -10.79
C GLU A 128 -4.45 9.60 -9.66
N MET A 129 -5.11 8.48 -9.97
CA MET A 129 -5.83 7.69 -8.96
C MET A 129 -4.89 7.15 -7.87
N ILE A 130 -3.70 6.66 -8.24
CA ILE A 130 -2.73 6.19 -7.25
C ILE A 130 -2.18 7.36 -6.43
N SER A 131 -1.96 8.53 -7.04
CA SER A 131 -1.53 9.73 -6.31
C SER A 131 -2.55 10.14 -5.24
N ARG A 132 -3.85 10.13 -5.58
CA ARG A 132 -4.94 10.39 -4.63
C ARG A 132 -5.02 9.34 -3.52
N ALA A 133 -4.84 8.06 -3.84
CA ALA A 133 -4.76 6.98 -2.83
C ALA A 133 -3.58 7.17 -1.87
N LYS A 134 -2.38 7.48 -2.39
CA LYS A 134 -1.19 7.77 -1.58
C LYS A 134 -1.43 8.93 -0.62
N LEU A 135 -2.04 10.00 -1.09
CA LEU A 135 -2.34 11.16 -0.27
C LEU A 135 -3.38 10.83 0.82
N ALA A 136 -4.45 10.09 0.49
CA ALA A 136 -5.44 9.63 1.46
C ALA A 136 -4.79 8.78 2.58
N TYR A 137 -3.85 7.91 2.21
CA TYR A 137 -3.08 7.12 3.17
C TYR A 137 -2.19 7.99 4.07
N GLN A 138 -1.44 8.94 3.49
CA GLN A 138 -0.52 9.83 4.22
C GLN A 138 -1.26 10.74 5.21
N VAL A 139 -2.44 11.24 4.83
CA VAL A 139 -3.27 12.06 5.71
C VAL A 139 -3.92 11.22 6.83
N GLY A 140 -4.02 9.91 6.65
CA GLY A 140 -4.63 9.00 7.62
C GLY A 140 -6.15 9.11 7.62
N THR A 141 -6.77 9.18 6.43
CA THR A 141 -8.23 9.22 6.28
C THR A 141 -8.91 7.97 6.82
N GLU A 142 -8.21 6.83 6.75
CA GLU A 142 -8.71 5.53 7.19
C GLU A 142 -8.11 5.15 8.55
N LYS A 143 -8.95 4.61 9.45
CA LYS A 143 -8.53 4.09 10.76
C LYS A 143 -8.62 2.58 10.84
N ASP A 144 -9.44 1.94 10.02
CA ASP A 144 -9.53 0.49 9.99
C ASP A 144 -8.27 -0.10 9.36
N HIS A 145 -7.49 -0.82 10.16
CA HIS A 145 -6.27 -1.47 9.71
C HIS A 145 -6.51 -2.49 8.58
N LEU A 146 -7.66 -3.18 8.56
CA LEU A 146 -7.96 -4.11 7.46
C LEU A 146 -8.14 -3.36 6.14
N VAL A 147 -8.85 -2.22 6.17
CA VAL A 147 -9.04 -1.37 4.99
C VAL A 147 -7.73 -0.74 4.53
N GLN A 148 -6.85 -0.36 5.47
CA GLN A 148 -5.49 0.09 5.14
C GLN A 148 -4.70 -1.02 4.45
N ILE A 149 -4.68 -2.25 4.99
CA ILE A 149 -3.98 -3.39 4.38
C ILE A 149 -4.52 -3.68 2.97
N GLN A 150 -5.85 -3.73 2.80
CA GLN A 150 -6.51 -3.94 1.51
C GLN A 150 -6.08 -2.89 0.49
N SER A 151 -6.13 -1.63 0.86
CA SER A 151 -5.76 -0.49 0.01
C SER A 151 -4.29 -0.55 -0.38
N LEU A 152 -3.39 -0.81 0.57
CA LEU A 152 -1.94 -0.92 0.33
C LEU A 152 -1.61 -2.11 -0.58
N LEU A 153 -2.31 -3.23 -0.44
CA LEU A 153 -2.18 -4.38 -1.34
C LEU A 153 -2.57 -4.01 -2.77
N LEU A 154 -3.67 -3.28 -2.96
CA LEU A 154 -4.09 -2.82 -4.29
C LEU A 154 -3.13 -1.79 -4.86
N MET A 155 -2.63 -0.87 -4.03
CA MET A 155 -1.61 0.11 -4.44
C MET A 155 -0.30 -0.58 -4.85
N SER A 156 0.04 -1.71 -4.24
CA SER A 156 1.22 -2.48 -4.63
C SER A 156 1.14 -3.03 -6.06
N LEU A 157 -0.06 -3.11 -6.67
CA LEU A 157 -0.26 -3.57 -8.05
C LEU A 157 0.24 -2.55 -9.09
N TRP A 158 0.37 -1.29 -8.70
CA TRP A 158 0.92 -0.23 -9.54
C TRP A 158 2.43 -0.44 -9.75
N GLN A 159 2.84 -0.53 -11.01
CA GLN A 159 4.25 -0.75 -11.38
C GLN A 159 5.01 0.56 -11.67
N GLY A 160 4.32 1.71 -11.55
CA GLY A 160 4.96 3.02 -11.74
C GLY A 160 5.15 3.39 -13.20
N ASP A 161 5.59 4.64 -13.37
CA ASP A 161 6.48 4.99 -14.47
C ASP A 161 7.84 4.35 -14.23
N ASN A 162 8.57 4.02 -15.30
CA ASN A 162 9.83 3.23 -15.27
C ASN A 162 10.91 3.75 -14.30
N ASP A 163 10.77 4.97 -13.78
CA ASP A 163 11.73 5.64 -12.91
C ASP A 163 11.59 5.30 -11.42
N SER A 164 10.57 4.55 -10.98
CA SER A 164 10.36 4.23 -9.55
C SER A 164 10.05 2.75 -9.27
N PRO A 165 10.98 1.82 -9.56
CA PRO A 165 10.79 0.36 -9.37
C PRO A 165 10.59 -0.08 -7.90
N LEU A 166 10.75 0.83 -6.93
CA LEU A 166 10.65 0.52 -5.50
C LEU A 166 9.29 0.85 -4.89
N GLU A 167 8.29 1.31 -5.65
CA GLU A 167 6.99 1.65 -5.07
C GLU A 167 6.17 0.41 -4.69
N ALA A 168 5.98 -0.54 -5.61
CA ALA A 168 5.26 -1.79 -5.35
C ALA A 168 5.71 -2.55 -4.07
N PRO A 169 7.01 -2.88 -3.90
CA PRO A 169 7.51 -3.52 -2.68
C PRO A 169 7.36 -2.66 -1.42
N TYR A 170 7.41 -1.33 -1.54
CA TYR A 170 7.24 -0.42 -0.41
C TYR A 170 5.81 -0.50 0.14
N TRP A 171 4.81 -0.45 -0.75
CA TRP A 171 3.41 -0.56 -0.35
C TRP A 171 3.10 -1.93 0.25
N LEU A 172 3.68 -3.00 -0.30
CA LEU A 172 3.57 -4.34 0.29
C LEU A 172 4.20 -4.41 1.69
N ALA A 173 5.41 -3.87 1.87
CA ALA A 173 6.10 -3.86 3.16
C ALA A 173 5.28 -3.10 4.22
N GLN A 174 4.64 -2.00 3.82
CA GLN A 174 3.74 -1.25 4.71
C GLN A 174 2.50 -2.07 5.08
N ALA A 175 1.88 -2.78 4.12
CA ALA A 175 0.75 -3.67 4.38
C ALA A 175 1.15 -4.80 5.35
N LEU A 176 2.32 -5.41 5.14
CA LEU A 176 2.85 -6.48 5.98
C LEU A 176 3.16 -6.00 7.40
N SER A 177 3.68 -4.78 7.55
CA SER A 177 3.94 -4.15 8.85
C SER A 177 2.65 -3.99 9.66
N ILE A 178 1.57 -3.49 9.03
CA ILE A 178 0.27 -3.34 9.69
C ILE A 178 -0.36 -4.71 10.00
N ALA A 179 -0.22 -5.68 9.10
CA ALA A 179 -0.71 -7.04 9.33
C ALA A 179 -0.05 -7.69 10.55
N LYS A 180 1.28 -7.57 10.68
CA LYS A 180 2.03 -8.10 11.83
C LYS A 180 1.70 -7.35 13.13
N SER A 181 1.60 -6.02 13.09
CA SER A 181 1.29 -5.23 14.29
C SER A 181 -0.12 -5.48 14.83
N THR A 182 -1.04 -5.92 13.97
CA THR A 182 -2.41 -6.31 14.34
C THR A 182 -2.56 -7.79 14.66
N GLY A 183 -1.48 -8.58 14.58
CA GLY A 183 -1.47 -10.02 14.82
C GLY A 183 -2.24 -10.83 13.77
N LEU A 184 -2.44 -10.27 12.57
CA LEU A 184 -3.20 -10.93 11.50
C LEU A 184 -2.56 -12.26 11.08
N ASP A 185 -1.23 -12.33 11.09
CA ASP A 185 -0.43 -13.51 10.76
C ASP A 185 -0.66 -14.66 11.75
N ILE A 186 -0.70 -14.36 13.04
CA ILE A 186 -0.92 -15.32 14.12
C ILE A 186 -2.40 -15.76 14.16
N ASP A 187 -3.32 -14.81 14.02
CA ASP A 187 -4.77 -15.04 14.02
C ASP A 187 -5.19 -16.06 12.94
N VAL A 188 -4.60 -15.94 11.74
CA VAL A 188 -4.92 -16.84 10.62
C VAL A 188 -4.42 -18.26 10.88
N GLY A 189 -3.28 -18.42 11.56
CA GLY A 189 -2.73 -19.73 11.89
C GLY A 189 -3.51 -20.51 12.95
N LYS A 190 -4.17 -19.81 13.89
CA LYS A 190 -4.86 -20.43 15.03
C LYS A 190 -6.38 -20.54 14.86
N SER A 191 -6.97 -19.85 13.89
CA SER A 191 -8.43 -19.72 13.81
C SER A 191 -9.12 -20.94 13.17
N LYS A 192 -9.95 -21.61 13.98
CA LYS A 192 -10.94 -22.62 13.55
C LYS A 192 -12.30 -22.03 13.12
N CYS A 193 -12.47 -20.70 13.14
CA CYS A 193 -13.79 -20.06 13.01
C CYS A 193 -14.05 -19.49 11.60
N PRO A 194 -15.28 -19.63 11.03
CA PRO A 194 -15.65 -19.07 9.72
C PRO A 194 -15.55 -17.55 9.60
N LYS A 195 -15.63 -16.82 10.73
CA LYS A 195 -15.42 -15.35 10.79
C LYS A 195 -13.98 -14.92 10.43
N SER A 196 -13.06 -15.87 10.23
CA SER A 196 -11.69 -15.65 9.77
C SER A 196 -11.53 -15.60 8.24
N GLY A 197 -12.58 -15.83 7.46
CA GLY A 197 -12.48 -15.99 6.00
C GLY A 197 -11.83 -14.79 5.28
N LEU A 198 -12.24 -13.56 5.62
CA LEU A 198 -11.65 -12.36 5.03
C LEU A 198 -10.21 -12.13 5.48
N LYS A 199 -9.93 -12.19 6.79
CA LYS A 199 -8.57 -12.07 7.36
C LYS A 199 -7.59 -13.08 6.71
N ARG A 200 -8.03 -14.33 6.56
CA ARG A 200 -7.27 -15.40 5.89
C ARG A 200 -7.03 -15.08 4.42
N ARG A 201 -8.05 -14.64 3.67
CA ARG A 201 -7.88 -14.21 2.27
C ARG A 201 -6.89 -13.05 2.15
N ILE A 202 -6.98 -12.04 3.02
CA ILE A 202 -6.06 -10.91 3.05
C ILE A 202 -4.63 -11.40 3.29
N TRP A 203 -4.41 -12.29 4.26
CA TRP A 203 -3.09 -12.87 4.51
C TRP A 203 -2.52 -13.60 3.30
N TRP A 204 -3.33 -14.44 2.64
CA TRP A 204 -2.92 -15.11 1.41
C TRP A 204 -2.65 -14.14 0.26
N CYS A 205 -3.41 -13.05 0.15
CA CYS A 205 -3.15 -11.99 -0.82
C CYS A 205 -1.80 -11.30 -0.56
N ILE A 206 -1.43 -11.06 0.72
CA ILE A 206 -0.09 -10.55 1.08
C ILE A 206 0.98 -11.53 0.62
N TYR A 207 0.84 -12.81 0.96
CA TYR A 207 1.81 -13.84 0.59
C TYR A 207 1.99 -13.97 -0.93
N ILE A 208 0.90 -14.11 -1.68
CA ILE A 208 0.95 -14.23 -3.15
C ILE A 208 1.59 -12.98 -3.76
N ARG A 209 1.27 -11.80 -3.24
CA ARG A 209 1.84 -10.55 -3.74
C ARG A 209 3.34 -10.45 -3.46
N ASP A 210 3.79 -10.90 -2.30
CA ASP A 210 5.21 -10.97 -1.94
C ASP A 210 5.99 -11.86 -2.89
N VAL A 211 5.45 -13.04 -3.22
CA VAL A 211 6.05 -13.94 -4.21
C VAL A 211 6.11 -13.29 -5.60
N GLN A 212 5.03 -12.63 -6.04
CA GLN A 212 5.01 -11.94 -7.33
C GLN A 212 6.08 -10.83 -7.39
N ILE A 213 6.21 -10.02 -6.34
CA ILE A 213 7.19 -8.94 -6.26
C ILE A 213 8.62 -9.50 -6.16
N ALA A 214 8.83 -10.59 -5.43
CA ALA A 214 10.12 -11.28 -5.36
C ALA A 214 10.59 -11.73 -6.76
N LEU A 215 9.68 -12.31 -7.54
CA LEU A 215 9.94 -12.76 -8.91
C LEU A 215 10.18 -11.60 -9.87
N THR A 216 9.37 -10.54 -9.83
CA THR A 216 9.50 -9.39 -10.74
C THR A 216 10.81 -8.61 -10.52
N TYR A 217 11.29 -8.54 -9.28
CA TYR A 217 12.40 -7.66 -8.91
C TYR A 217 13.64 -8.41 -8.40
N TYR A 218 13.70 -9.73 -8.57
CA TYR A 218 14.85 -10.58 -8.23
C TYR A 218 15.35 -10.40 -6.79
N ARG A 219 14.42 -10.43 -5.83
CA ARG A 219 14.70 -10.22 -4.40
C ARG A 219 14.02 -11.27 -3.54
N PRO A 220 14.54 -11.56 -2.33
CA PRO A 220 13.94 -12.59 -1.47
C PRO A 220 12.57 -12.18 -0.95
N CYS A 221 11.67 -13.15 -0.78
CA CYS A 221 10.37 -12.96 -0.16
C CYS A 221 10.52 -12.47 1.30
N GLN A 222 9.67 -11.54 1.72
CA GLN A 222 9.63 -11.02 3.08
C GLN A 222 8.81 -11.90 4.04
N VAL A 223 7.83 -12.63 3.51
CA VAL A 223 7.04 -13.61 4.24
C VAL A 223 7.79 -14.94 4.21
N HIS A 224 8.38 -15.31 5.35
CA HIS A 224 9.16 -16.52 5.46
C HIS A 224 8.28 -17.77 5.37
N GLU A 225 8.76 -18.79 4.65
CA GLU A 225 8.06 -20.07 4.44
C GLU A 225 7.70 -20.76 5.78
N SER A 226 8.42 -20.42 6.88
CA SER A 226 8.09 -20.77 8.28
C SER A 226 6.65 -20.73 8.68
N VAL A 227 6.01 -19.65 8.31
CA VAL A 227 4.67 -19.39 8.81
C VAL A 227 3.67 -20.33 8.14
N LEU A 228 4.03 -20.92 6.99
CA LEU A 228 3.16 -21.81 6.21
C LEU A 228 3.15 -23.25 6.73
N TYR A 229 4.30 -23.78 7.17
CA TYR A 229 4.36 -25.18 7.63
C TYR A 229 3.74 -25.38 9.01
N THR A 230 3.88 -24.41 9.92
CA THR A 230 3.20 -24.46 11.23
C THR A 230 1.67 -24.38 11.06
N THR A 231 1.18 -23.68 10.03
CA THR A 231 -0.26 -23.46 9.81
C THR A 231 -0.93 -24.52 8.92
N ALA A 232 -0.20 -25.16 8.00
CA ALA A 232 -0.73 -26.22 7.15
C ALA A 232 -0.80 -27.58 7.85
N TYR A 233 0.09 -27.87 8.80
CA TYR A 233 0.18 -29.18 9.45
C TYR A 233 -0.13 -29.20 10.95
N GLY A 234 -0.33 -28.05 11.60
CA GLY A 234 -0.66 -28.00 13.03
C GLY A 234 0.39 -28.71 13.91
N LEU A 235 1.64 -28.76 13.45
CA LEU A 235 2.76 -29.26 14.22
C LEU A 235 3.22 -28.12 15.12
N GLU A 236 2.70 -28.13 16.35
CA GLU A 236 3.29 -27.41 17.48
C GLU A 236 4.49 -28.24 17.96
N ASP A 237 5.69 -27.65 17.95
CA ASP A 237 6.84 -28.11 18.75
C ASP A 237 6.76 -27.49 20.16
#